data_AF-A0A1D1Y2Q8-F1
#
_entry.id   AF-A0A1D1Y2Q8-F1
#
_cell.length_a   1.000
_cell.length_b   1.000
_cell.length_c   1.000
_cell.angle_alpha   90.00
_cell.angle_beta   90.00
_cell.angle_gamma   90.00
#
_symmetry.space_group_name_H-M   'P 1'
#
loop_
_entity.id
_entity.type
_entity.pdbx_description
1 polymer ?
#
loop_
_entity_poly.entity_id
_entity_poly.type
_entity_poly.pdbx_seq_one_letter_code
_entity_poly.pdbx_strand_id
1 'polypeptide(L)'
;MEGGGGCLASFIDQGSVESHRYFLARRTLLEMLRDRGYAVPDVDIHQTLPEFRSMYGQQPDLDRLLISASLASDPSRKVLVIFSGPGKFKLSTFRGIIDKFKNEISPQSRMILVLGDKPTSQARQATKEFSFKVETFQITELLVNVTKHTLMPKHEILIEEDKQKLLKKYSVEDSQVVLGSLELLNFLRENVC
;
A
#
# COMPACT_ATOMS: atom_id res chain seq x y z
N MET A 1 14.67 -42.91 27.54
CA MET A 1 14.79 -41.47 27.85
C MET A 1 16.05 -40.99 27.18
N GLU A 2 15.94 -40.13 26.18
CA GLU A 2 16.91 -39.07 25.91
C GLU A 2 16.32 -38.14 24.86
N GLY A 3 16.03 -36.91 25.29
CA GLY A 3 15.47 -35.86 24.47
C GLY A 3 16.58 -35.21 23.65
N GLY A 4 16.49 -35.33 22.32
CA GLY A 4 17.24 -34.50 21.39
C GLY A 4 16.50 -33.17 21.21
N GLY A 5 16.96 -32.13 21.90
CA GLY A 5 16.42 -30.78 21.76
C GLY A 5 16.52 -30.30 20.32
N GLY A 6 15.35 -30.11 19.68
CA GLY A 6 15.24 -29.41 18.42
C GLY A 6 15.78 -27.99 18.61
N CYS A 7 16.96 -27.73 18.04
CA CYS A 7 17.67 -26.48 18.21
C CYS A 7 16.84 -25.35 17.55
N LEU A 8 16.31 -24.42 18.36
CA LEU A 8 15.53 -23.25 17.93
C LEU A 8 16.26 -22.39 16.87
N ALA A 9 17.56 -22.57 16.69
CA ALA A 9 18.40 -21.88 15.73
C ALA A 9 17.97 -22.08 14.26
N SER A 10 17.28 -23.18 13.91
CA SER A 10 16.78 -23.39 12.54
C SER A 10 15.58 -22.50 12.18
N PHE A 11 14.95 -21.87 13.17
CA PHE A 11 13.86 -20.91 12.97
C PHE A 11 14.34 -19.45 12.95
N ILE A 12 15.64 -19.21 13.17
CA ILE A 12 16.19 -17.86 13.13
C ILE A 12 16.45 -17.51 11.66
N ASP A 13 15.71 -16.52 11.18
CA ASP A 13 15.85 -15.93 9.86
C ASP A 13 17.28 -15.42 9.65
N GLN A 14 18.09 -16.12 8.85
CA GLN A 14 19.51 -15.76 8.60
C GLN A 14 19.70 -14.73 7.48
N GLY A 15 18.62 -14.28 6.84
CA GLY A 15 18.75 -13.32 5.74
C GLY A 15 18.77 -11.86 6.20
N SER A 16 18.90 -10.95 5.23
CA SER A 16 19.07 -9.54 5.55
C SER A 16 17.80 -8.91 6.15
N VAL A 17 17.98 -7.95 7.05
CA VAL A 17 16.89 -7.12 7.59
C VAL A 17 16.18 -6.33 6.49
N GLU A 18 16.93 -5.88 5.48
CA GLU A 18 16.39 -5.14 4.32
C GLU A 18 15.41 -5.99 3.51
N SER A 19 15.79 -7.22 3.14
CA SER A 19 14.90 -8.13 2.39
C SER A 19 13.62 -8.44 3.16
N HIS A 20 13.71 -8.58 4.48
CA HIS A 20 12.54 -8.80 5.34
C HIS A 20 11.62 -7.57 5.34
N ARG A 21 12.17 -6.36 5.43
CA ARG A 21 11.37 -5.11 5.35
C ARG A 21 10.61 -4.98 4.05
N TYR A 22 11.28 -5.20 2.90
CA TYR A 22 10.64 -5.13 1.60
C TYR A 22 9.61 -6.23 1.39
N PHE A 23 9.87 -7.44 1.90
CA PHE A 23 8.89 -8.53 1.91
C PHE A 23 7.61 -8.14 2.65
N LEU A 24 7.72 -7.62 3.88
CA LEU A 24 6.57 -7.19 4.68
C LEU A 24 5.80 -6.06 3.98
N ALA A 25 6.51 -5.04 3.51
CA ALA A 25 5.89 -3.91 2.81
C ALA A 25 5.18 -4.36 1.52
N ARG A 26 5.80 -5.24 0.73
CA ARG A 26 5.20 -5.80 -0.49
C ARG A 26 3.94 -6.59 -0.17
N ARG A 27 3.95 -7.44 0.86
CA ARG A 27 2.77 -8.21 1.28
C ARG A 27 1.63 -7.30 1.71
N THR A 28 1.90 -6.29 2.55
CA THR A 28 0.90 -5.30 2.98
C THR A 28 0.29 -4.55 1.79
N LEU A 29 1.12 -4.18 0.80
CA LEU A 29 0.64 -3.52 -0.40
C LEU A 29 -0.24 -4.43 -1.25
N LEU A 30 0.13 -5.69 -1.45
CA LEU A 30 -0.68 -6.65 -2.20
C LEU A 30 -2.05 -6.87 -1.54
N GLU A 31 -2.08 -6.99 -0.20
CA GLU A 31 -3.33 -7.04 0.57
C GLU A 31 -4.17 -5.76 0.36
N MET A 32 -3.56 -4.58 0.52
CA MET A 32 -4.23 -3.30 0.30
C MET A 32 -4.76 -3.13 -1.14
N LEU A 33 -4.02 -3.61 -2.14
CA LEU A 33 -4.44 -3.55 -3.54
C LEU A 33 -5.64 -4.48 -3.77
N ARG A 34 -5.64 -5.68 -3.21
CA ARG A 34 -6.80 -6.57 -3.26
C ARG A 34 -8.03 -5.95 -2.61
N ASP A 35 -7.87 -5.35 -1.43
CA ASP A 35 -8.97 -4.67 -0.71
C ASP A 35 -9.53 -3.47 -1.50
N ARG A 36 -8.69 -2.84 -2.33
CA ARG A 36 -9.10 -1.75 -3.25
C ARG A 36 -9.72 -2.26 -4.56
N GLY A 37 -9.91 -3.57 -4.73
CA GLY A 37 -10.54 -4.18 -5.91
C GLY A 37 -9.61 -4.40 -7.10
N TYR A 38 -8.28 -4.37 -6.92
CA TYR A 38 -7.33 -4.76 -7.96
C TYR A 38 -7.20 -6.27 -8.03
N ALA A 39 -6.99 -6.79 -9.24
CA ALA A 39 -6.75 -8.20 -9.48
C ALA A 39 -5.34 -8.58 -8.99
N VAL A 40 -5.28 -9.16 -7.80
CA VAL A 40 -4.05 -9.63 -7.16
C VAL A 40 -4.18 -11.14 -6.87
N PRO A 41 -3.30 -11.99 -7.41
CA PRO A 41 -3.32 -13.43 -7.14
C PRO A 41 -3.05 -13.74 -5.66
N ASP A 42 -3.78 -14.71 -5.09
CA ASP A 42 -3.56 -15.14 -3.71
C ASP A 42 -2.16 -15.74 -3.48
N VAL A 43 -1.58 -16.37 -4.52
CA VAL A 43 -0.20 -16.88 -4.48
C VAL A 43 0.83 -15.77 -4.22
N ASP A 44 0.59 -14.55 -4.71
CA ASP A 44 1.50 -13.43 -4.50
C ASP A 44 1.40 -12.89 -3.05
N ILE A 45 0.21 -12.95 -2.45
CA ILE A 45 -0.05 -12.51 -1.07
C ILE A 45 0.52 -13.52 -0.07
N HIS A 46 0.36 -14.82 -0.36
CA HIS A 46 0.80 -15.91 0.51
C HIS A 46 2.25 -16.36 0.28
N GLN A 47 2.97 -15.67 -0.60
CA GLN A 47 4.41 -15.84 -0.78
C GLN A 47 5.15 -15.80 0.56
N THR A 48 6.07 -16.74 0.73
CA THR A 48 6.92 -16.84 1.92
C THR A 48 8.19 -16.00 1.78
N LEU A 49 8.81 -15.64 2.91
CA LEU A 49 10.07 -14.88 2.91
C LEU A 49 11.23 -15.61 2.20
N PRO A 50 11.40 -16.94 2.34
CA PRO A 50 12.42 -17.68 1.57
C PRO A 50 12.19 -17.61 0.05
N GLU A 51 10.95 -17.77 -0.42
CA GLU A 51 10.60 -17.65 -1.85
C GLU A 51 10.89 -16.23 -2.37
N PHE A 52 10.50 -15.21 -1.59
CA PHE A 52 10.80 -13.82 -1.91
C PHE A 52 12.31 -13.61 -2.10
N ARG A 53 13.14 -14.12 -1.17
CA ARG A 53 14.60 -14.02 -1.27
C ARG A 53 15.18 -14.83 -2.40
N SER A 54 14.56 -15.95 -2.78
CA SER A 54 14.97 -16.71 -3.96
C SER A 54 14.76 -15.91 -5.25
N MET A 55 13.69 -15.11 -5.33
CA MET A 55 13.39 -14.33 -6.54
C MET A 55 14.11 -12.98 -6.60
N TYR A 56 14.18 -12.28 -5.47
CA TYR A 56 14.69 -10.91 -5.38
C TYR A 56 16.07 -10.79 -4.75
N GLY A 57 16.55 -11.84 -4.08
CA GLY A 57 17.85 -11.87 -3.40
C GLY A 57 17.81 -11.32 -1.98
N GLN A 58 18.98 -11.36 -1.32
CA GLN A 58 19.18 -10.82 0.03
C GLN A 58 19.22 -9.30 0.04
N GLN A 59 19.59 -8.66 -1.07
CA GLN A 59 19.50 -7.21 -1.25
C GLN A 59 18.63 -6.99 -2.49
N PRO A 60 17.31 -6.80 -2.30
CA PRO A 60 16.40 -6.75 -3.44
C PRO A 60 16.68 -5.54 -4.31
N ASP A 61 16.75 -5.79 -5.61
CA ASP A 61 16.71 -4.72 -6.61
C ASP A 61 15.30 -4.13 -6.65
N LEU A 62 15.20 -2.84 -6.32
CA LEU A 62 13.92 -2.14 -6.15
C LEU A 62 13.16 -2.01 -7.46
N ASP A 63 13.87 -1.95 -8.60
CA ASP A 63 13.25 -1.90 -9.92
C ASP A 63 12.51 -3.22 -10.22
N ARG A 64 13.03 -4.35 -9.69
CA ARG A 64 12.41 -5.68 -9.81
C ARG A 64 11.25 -5.90 -8.83
N LEU A 65 11.14 -5.08 -7.78
CA LEU A 65 10.04 -5.13 -6.81
C LEU A 65 8.77 -4.40 -7.29
N LEU A 66 8.81 -3.79 -8.48
CA LEU A 66 7.68 -3.10 -9.07
C LEU A 66 6.44 -4.00 -9.14
N ILE A 67 5.30 -3.46 -8.71
CA ILE A 67 4.00 -4.16 -8.76
C ILE A 67 3.12 -3.44 -9.77
N SER A 68 2.54 -4.18 -10.71
CA SER A 68 1.53 -3.69 -11.63
C SER A 68 0.30 -4.58 -11.49
N ALA A 69 -0.86 -3.97 -11.24
CA ALA A 69 -2.13 -4.69 -11.16
C ALA A 69 -3.24 -3.92 -11.89
N SER A 70 -4.09 -4.64 -12.60
CA SER A 70 -5.30 -4.08 -13.22
C SER A 70 -6.46 -4.10 -12.24
N LEU A 71 -7.36 -3.12 -12.34
CA LEU A 71 -8.60 -3.11 -11.58
C LEU A 71 -9.49 -4.25 -12.06
N ALA A 72 -10.08 -5.03 -11.14
CA ALA A 72 -10.88 -6.20 -11.50
C ALA A 72 -12.14 -5.83 -12.32
N SER A 73 -12.71 -4.65 -12.05
CA SER A 73 -13.89 -4.14 -12.77
C SER A 73 -13.56 -3.49 -14.11
N ASP A 74 -12.33 -3.03 -14.31
CA ASP A 74 -11.90 -2.31 -15.52
C ASP A 74 -10.40 -2.53 -15.77
N PRO A 75 -10.04 -3.48 -16.65
CA PRO A 75 -8.65 -3.81 -16.92
C PRO A 75 -7.80 -2.67 -17.51
N SER A 76 -8.43 -1.63 -18.06
CA SER A 76 -7.74 -0.44 -18.59
C SER A 76 -7.15 0.43 -17.48
N ARG A 77 -7.71 0.34 -16.27
CA ARG A 77 -7.25 1.08 -15.10
C ARG A 77 -6.25 0.23 -14.34
N LYS A 78 -5.00 0.68 -14.33
CA LYS A 78 -3.91 0.00 -13.62
C LYS A 78 -3.49 0.76 -12.37
N VAL A 79 -2.83 0.05 -11.47
CA VAL A 79 -2.05 0.64 -10.39
C VAL A 79 -0.60 0.20 -10.54
N LEU A 80 0.31 1.17 -10.46
CA LEU A 80 1.75 0.93 -10.45
C LEU A 80 2.32 1.25 -9.07
N VAL A 81 3.00 0.29 -8.45
CA VAL A 81 3.69 0.47 -7.18
C VAL A 81 5.19 0.46 -7.41
N ILE A 82 5.86 1.51 -6.95
CA ILE A 82 7.32 1.70 -7.12
C ILE A 82 7.96 1.82 -5.73
N PHE A 83 9.04 1.06 -5.52
CA PHE A 83 9.83 1.11 -4.29
C PHE A 83 11.06 1.99 -4.49
N SER A 84 11.34 2.84 -3.50
CA SER A 84 12.53 3.69 -3.42
C SER A 84 13.24 3.45 -2.10
N GLY A 85 14.53 3.18 -2.18
CA GLY A 85 15.37 3.01 -1.00
C GLY A 85 15.65 4.35 -0.30
N PRO A 86 16.22 4.31 0.91
CA PRO A 86 16.63 5.50 1.64
C PRO A 86 17.66 6.30 0.83
N GLY A 87 17.48 7.62 0.76
CA GLY A 87 18.31 8.55 -0.01
C GLY A 87 18.31 8.36 -1.53
N LYS A 88 17.56 7.38 -2.06
CA LYS A 88 17.54 7.03 -3.50
C LYS A 88 16.41 7.69 -4.29
N PHE A 89 15.59 8.53 -3.66
CA PHE A 89 14.52 9.22 -4.37
C PHE A 89 15.10 10.23 -5.37
N LYS A 90 14.95 9.95 -6.68
CA LYS A 90 15.33 10.85 -7.77
C LYS A 90 14.18 10.97 -8.76
N LEU A 91 13.75 12.21 -9.03
CA LEU A 91 12.67 12.49 -9.98
C LEU A 91 12.92 11.95 -11.39
N SER A 92 14.18 11.91 -11.82
CA SER A 92 14.59 11.31 -13.08
C SER A 92 14.26 9.81 -13.16
N THR A 93 14.48 9.07 -12.07
CA THR A 93 14.15 7.64 -12.00
C THR A 93 12.65 7.41 -12.12
N PHE A 94 11.83 8.20 -11.41
CA PHE A 94 10.37 8.08 -11.50
C PHE A 94 9.85 8.46 -12.88
N ARG A 95 10.34 9.55 -13.47
CA ARG A 95 9.99 9.93 -14.84
C ARG A 95 10.36 8.82 -15.81
N GLY A 96 11.55 8.23 -15.68
CA GLY A 96 11.97 7.09 -16.50
C GLY A 96 11.08 5.85 -16.33
N ILE A 97 10.64 5.54 -15.11
CA ILE A 97 9.68 4.45 -14.89
C ILE A 97 8.33 4.79 -15.51
N ILE A 98 7.80 5.99 -15.28
CA ILE A 98 6.55 6.45 -15.90
C ILE A 98 6.65 6.35 -17.43
N ASP A 99 7.76 6.79 -18.02
CA ASP A 99 8.00 6.72 -19.45
C ASP A 99 7.98 5.29 -19.99
N LYS A 100 8.55 4.32 -19.25
CA LYS A 100 8.46 2.89 -19.61
C LYS A 100 7.01 2.40 -19.67
N PHE A 101 6.15 2.93 -18.80
CA PHE A 101 4.76 2.51 -18.69
C PHE A 101 3.76 3.46 -19.36
N LYS A 102 4.21 4.55 -20.00
CA LYS A 102 3.33 5.56 -20.64
C LYS A 102 2.36 4.95 -21.64
N ASN A 103 2.77 3.90 -22.34
CA ASN A 103 1.94 3.22 -23.34
C ASN A 103 0.94 2.23 -22.70
N GLU A 104 1.20 1.79 -21.48
CA GLU A 104 0.41 0.78 -20.77
C GLU A 104 -0.52 1.36 -19.70
N ILE A 105 -0.24 2.58 -19.24
CA ILE A 105 -0.94 3.25 -18.15
C ILE A 105 -1.88 4.29 -18.74
N SER A 106 -3.18 4.05 -18.60
CA SER A 106 -4.20 5.04 -18.94
C SER A 106 -4.19 6.22 -17.96
N PRO A 107 -4.68 7.41 -18.35
CA PRO A 107 -4.69 8.61 -17.49
C PRO A 107 -5.43 8.44 -16.14
N GLN A 108 -6.37 7.49 -16.07
CA GLN A 108 -7.15 7.18 -14.86
C GLN A 108 -6.48 6.17 -13.92
N SER A 109 -5.29 5.70 -14.30
CA SER A 109 -4.49 4.79 -13.48
C SER A 109 -3.94 5.51 -12.25
N ARG A 110 -3.51 4.72 -11.27
CA ARG A 110 -2.94 5.24 -10.02
C ARG A 110 -1.49 4.83 -9.88
N MET A 111 -0.74 5.65 -9.15
CA MET A 111 0.62 5.32 -8.78
C MET A 111 0.78 5.37 -7.27
N ILE A 112 1.46 4.36 -6.73
CA ILE A 112 1.80 4.28 -5.32
C ILE A 112 3.32 4.27 -5.23
N LEU A 113 3.85 5.21 -4.46
CA LEU A 113 5.28 5.39 -4.27
C LEU A 113 5.65 5.06 -2.84
N VAL A 114 6.45 4.01 -2.65
CA VAL A 114 6.97 3.60 -1.35
C VAL A 114 8.37 4.18 -1.16
N LEU A 115 8.53 4.99 -0.11
CA LEU A 115 9.75 5.71 0.18
C LEU A 115 10.45 5.12 1.41
N GLY A 116 11.77 4.95 1.32
CA GLY A 116 12.60 4.60 2.47
C GLY A 116 12.68 5.70 3.52
N ASP A 117 12.68 6.97 3.07
CA ASP A 117 12.75 8.16 3.91
C ASP A 117 11.54 9.08 3.71
N LYS A 118 11.44 10.11 4.55
CA LYS A 118 10.44 11.17 4.37
C LYS A 118 10.60 11.83 2.98
N PRO A 119 9.50 12.02 2.22
CA PRO A 119 9.58 12.71 0.93
C PRO A 119 10.10 14.14 1.12
N THR A 120 11.13 14.49 0.35
CA THR A 120 11.67 15.86 0.30
C THR A 120 10.62 16.83 -0.27
N SER A 121 10.72 18.12 0.06
CA SER A 121 9.77 19.13 -0.45
C SER A 121 9.69 19.12 -1.99
N GLN A 122 10.83 18.97 -2.67
CA GLN A 122 10.91 18.82 -4.12
C GLN A 122 10.19 17.58 -4.64
N ALA A 123 10.32 16.44 -3.94
CA ALA A 123 9.59 15.22 -4.27
C ALA A 123 8.07 15.44 -4.22
N ARG A 124 7.58 16.05 -3.13
CA ARG A 124 6.16 16.33 -2.92
C ARG A 124 5.61 17.28 -3.97
N GLN A 125 6.39 18.29 -4.37
CA GLN A 125 5.97 19.24 -5.38
C GLN A 125 5.89 18.58 -6.76
N ALA A 126 6.90 17.82 -7.15
CA ALA A 126 6.92 17.14 -8.42
C ALA A 126 5.85 16.03 -8.53
N THR A 127 5.44 15.40 -7.41
CA THR A 127 4.31 14.46 -7.44
C THR A 127 2.98 15.11 -7.82
N LYS A 128 2.84 16.44 -7.66
CA LYS A 128 1.64 17.20 -8.07
C LYS A 128 1.66 17.56 -9.55
N GLU A 129 2.81 17.48 -10.21
CA GLU A 129 2.95 17.79 -11.64
C GLU A 129 2.46 16.64 -12.53
N PHE A 130 2.29 15.44 -11.98
CA PHE A 130 1.80 14.31 -12.75
C PHE A 130 0.30 14.43 -13.03
N SER A 131 -0.11 14.09 -14.26
CA SER A 131 -1.50 14.12 -14.71
C SER A 131 -2.39 13.04 -14.08
N PHE A 132 -1.80 12.08 -13.36
CA PHE A 132 -2.48 10.98 -12.70
C PHE A 132 -2.23 11.02 -11.20
N LYS A 133 -3.11 10.36 -10.43
CA LYS A 133 -3.07 10.39 -8.96
C LYS A 133 -1.88 9.59 -8.43
N VAL A 134 -0.98 10.27 -7.72
CA VAL A 134 0.16 9.67 -7.01
C VAL A 134 -0.09 9.67 -5.50
N GLU A 135 0.01 8.51 -4.86
CA GLU A 135 -0.05 8.30 -3.42
C GLU A 135 1.36 7.95 -2.91
N THR A 136 1.82 8.55 -1.82
CA THR A 136 3.14 8.26 -1.23
C THR A 136 3.00 7.63 0.15
N PHE A 137 3.75 6.56 0.40
CA PHE A 137 3.82 5.85 1.68
C PHE A 137 5.27 5.72 2.13
N GLN A 138 5.52 5.73 3.43
CA GLN A 138 6.82 5.33 3.95
C GLN A 138 6.87 3.81 4.10
N ILE A 139 8.03 3.21 3.83
CA ILE A 139 8.20 1.77 4.03
C ILE A 139 7.90 1.35 5.47
N THR A 140 8.23 2.21 6.44
CA THR A 140 7.97 2.04 7.88
C THR A 140 6.49 1.91 8.20
N GLU A 141 5.62 2.60 7.47
CA GLU A 141 4.15 2.52 7.61
C GLU A 141 3.60 1.19 7.09
N LEU A 142 4.31 0.53 6.18
CA LEU A 142 3.90 -0.71 5.52
C LEU A 142 4.48 -1.97 6.19
N LEU A 143 5.41 -1.82 7.15
CA LEU A 143 6.04 -2.95 7.86
C LEU A 143 5.07 -3.70 8.75
N VAL A 144 4.03 -3.02 9.25
CA VAL A 144 2.95 -3.61 10.03
C VAL A 144 1.67 -3.32 9.28
N ASN A 145 0.95 -4.35 8.86
CA ASN A 145 -0.38 -4.14 8.30
C ASN A 145 -1.33 -3.69 9.42
N VAL A 146 -1.55 -2.38 9.50
CA VAL A 146 -2.41 -1.74 10.50
C VAL A 146 -3.87 -2.22 10.44
N THR A 147 -4.33 -2.80 9.32
CA THR A 147 -5.68 -3.38 9.23
C THR A 147 -5.85 -4.69 10.02
N LYS A 148 -4.74 -5.29 10.49
CA LYS A 148 -4.73 -6.50 11.33
C LYS A 148 -4.45 -6.21 12.80
N HIS A 149 -4.12 -4.97 13.17
CA HIS A 149 -4.06 -4.57 14.57
C HIS A 149 -5.49 -4.37 15.08
N THR A 150 -5.79 -4.92 16.27
CA THR A 150 -7.09 -5.16 16.90
C THR A 150 -8.01 -3.92 17.11
N LEU A 151 -7.71 -2.76 16.52
CA LEU A 151 -8.40 -1.49 16.79
C LEU A 151 -8.67 -0.63 15.52
N MET A 152 -8.80 -1.23 14.34
CA MET A 152 -9.35 -0.53 13.17
C MET A 152 -10.73 -1.09 12.79
N PRO A 153 -11.84 -0.38 13.08
CA PRO A 153 -13.13 -0.75 12.54
C PRO A 153 -13.06 -0.67 11.01
N LYS A 154 -13.57 -1.70 10.33
CA LYS A 154 -13.67 -1.75 8.87
C LYS A 154 -14.42 -0.50 8.39
N HIS A 155 -13.75 0.36 7.64
CA HIS A 155 -14.40 1.50 7.00
C HIS A 155 -14.92 1.03 5.64
N GLU A 156 -16.17 0.55 5.62
CA GLU A 156 -16.89 0.32 4.38
C GLU A 156 -17.38 1.67 3.83
N ILE A 157 -17.09 1.93 2.55
CA ILE A 157 -17.65 3.09 1.84
C ILE A 157 -19.14 2.77 1.62
N LEU A 158 -19.99 3.35 2.47
CA LEU A 158 -21.44 3.22 2.37
C LEU A 158 -21.93 3.83 1.04
N ILE A 159 -22.53 2.99 0.21
CA ILE A 159 -23.24 3.37 -1.01
C ILE A 159 -24.52 4.11 -0.57
N GLU A 160 -24.93 5.15 -1.29
CA GLU A 160 -26.04 6.06 -0.89
C GLU A 160 -27.35 5.33 -0.60
N GLU A 161 -27.59 4.18 -1.23
CA GLU A 161 -28.77 3.34 -1.03
C GLU A 161 -28.80 2.64 0.35
N ASP A 162 -27.64 2.24 0.87
CA ASP A 162 -27.53 1.60 2.18
C ASP A 162 -27.60 2.64 3.31
N LYS A 163 -27.21 3.88 3.04
CA LYS A 163 -27.40 5.02 3.97
C LYS A 163 -28.89 5.25 4.27
N GLN A 164 -29.75 5.20 3.26
CA GLN A 164 -31.20 5.39 3.43
C GLN A 164 -31.87 4.22 4.16
N LYS A 165 -31.40 2.98 3.95
CA LYS A 165 -31.89 1.81 4.68
C LYS A 165 -31.52 1.84 6.16
N LEU A 166 -30.31 2.30 6.48
CA LEU A 166 -29.86 2.46 7.87
C LEU A 166 -30.62 3.57 8.61
N LEU A 167 -30.86 4.71 7.96
CA LEU A 167 -31.67 5.81 8.51
C LEU A 167 -33.12 5.39 8.81
N LYS A 168 -33.74 4.60 7.93
CA LYS A 168 -35.09 4.05 8.15
C LYS A 168 -35.15 3.00 9.26
N LYS A 169 -34.10 2.18 9.43
CA LYS A 169 -34.11 1.07 10.41
C LYS A 169 -33.90 1.55 11.85
N TYR A 170 -33.21 2.67 12.05
CA TYR A 170 -32.92 3.20 13.38
C TYR A 170 -33.76 4.43 13.77
N SER A 171 -34.62 4.96 12.89
CA SER A 171 -35.51 6.12 13.18
C SER A 171 -34.78 7.30 13.84
N VAL A 172 -33.58 7.62 13.37
CA VAL A 172 -32.76 8.72 13.90
C VAL A 172 -32.66 9.82 12.87
N GLU A 173 -32.80 11.08 13.30
CA GLU A 173 -32.51 12.26 12.49
C GLU A 173 -30.99 12.45 12.33
N ASP A 174 -30.55 12.99 11.19
CA ASP A 174 -29.13 13.21 10.80
C ASP A 174 -28.27 13.88 11.89
N SER A 175 -28.91 14.59 12.83
CA SER A 175 -28.29 15.33 13.93
C SER A 175 -27.69 14.47 15.06
N GLN A 176 -28.01 13.18 15.17
CA GLN A 176 -27.56 12.36 16.32
C GLN A 176 -26.53 11.27 16.00
N VAL A 177 -26.05 11.20 14.75
CA VAL A 177 -24.90 10.35 14.45
C VAL A 177 -23.67 11.03 15.07
N VAL A 178 -23.03 10.37 16.04
CA VAL A 178 -21.74 10.82 16.59
C VAL A 178 -20.69 10.65 15.50
N LEU A 179 -20.48 11.72 14.73
CA LEU A 179 -19.57 11.80 13.60
C LEU A 179 -18.11 11.93 14.05
N GLY A 180 -17.58 10.89 14.71
CA GLY A 180 -16.13 10.83 15.02
C GLY A 180 -15.23 10.91 13.78
N SER A 181 -15.80 10.70 12.58
CA SER A 181 -15.07 10.78 11.30
C SER A 181 -15.22 12.11 10.55
N LEU A 182 -16.11 13.05 10.95
CA LEU A 182 -16.18 14.38 10.29
C LEU A 182 -15.36 15.46 11.00
N GLU A 183 -15.07 15.36 12.30
CA GLU A 183 -14.18 16.35 12.94
C GLU A 183 -12.75 16.26 12.40
N LEU A 184 -12.24 15.07 12.08
CA LEU A 184 -10.95 14.91 11.40
C LEU A 184 -10.97 15.45 9.96
N LEU A 185 -12.11 15.36 9.28
CA LEU A 185 -12.26 15.86 7.91
C LEU A 185 -12.41 17.39 7.89
N ASN A 186 -13.06 17.99 8.89
CA ASN A 186 -13.09 19.44 9.09
C ASN A 186 -11.74 19.98 9.58
N PHE A 187 -11.05 19.27 10.47
CA PHE A 187 -9.69 19.65 10.91
C PHE A 187 -8.68 19.65 9.75
N LEU A 188 -8.80 18.70 8.81
CA LEU A 188 -8.00 18.67 7.58
C LEU A 188 -8.46 19.69 6.52
N ARG A 189 -9.69 20.19 6.62
CA ARG A 189 -10.23 21.22 5.71
C ARG A 189 -9.92 22.65 6.19
N GLU A 190 -9.78 22.86 7.49
CA GLU A 190 -9.45 24.16 8.09
C GLU A 190 -7.95 24.42 8.29
N ASN A 191 -7.10 23.39 8.33
CA ASN A 191 -5.65 23.55 8.59
C ASN A 191 -4.73 23.27 7.38
N VAL A 192 -5.26 23.34 6.15
CA VAL A 192 -4.44 23.37 4.94
C VAL A 192 -4.81 24.60 4.10
N CYS A 193 -4.29 25.74 4.56
CA CYS A 193 -3.78 26.82 3.69
C CYS A 193 -2.25 26.76 3.75
#